data_AF-A0AAW7TDB6-F1
#
_entry.id   AF-A0AAW7TDB6-F1
#
_cell.length_a   1.000
_cell.length_b   1.000
_cell.length_c   1.000
_cell.angle_alpha   90.00
_cell.angle_beta   90.00
_cell.angle_gamma   90.00
#
_symmetry.space_group_name_H-M   'P 1'
#
loop_
_entity.id
_entity.type
_entity.pdbx_description
1 polymer ?
#
loop_
_entity_poly.entity_id
_entity_poly.type
_entity_poly.pdbx_seq_one_letter_code
_entity_poly.pdbx_strand_id
1 'polypeptide(L)'
;MGNADFIICAPLYLTFKSNGVLALARLAQAIEKAGRSAYVCTYQFVDGRESVLAIDYDTYEPKNDAERQIVDEVLRAVRTFDLKMLKDFSQRRIDECYVVYPEVMVNNALNARNVIRYFLNKDNPARPVNVGERDFILTHSKVMHPNPHHVSYFGDVNPLFHSNGTYPAEHRQMDITYIGKGALYGAPEVVPGTVLITREWPASKEQLAIMLRNCRFFYTADACSNLNVEALACGAIPAFMDNGPWRDEEIDGAEPGKFPRLYAGIEAGEDFYARFEEARAQYFENLRGYIDGWDAGAAEMIEKVDRHFAENAQPLAQAAALGATA
;
A
#
# COMPACT_ATOMS: atom_id res chain seq x y z
N MET A 1 18.32 -2.44 25.52
CA MET A 1 18.32 -3.13 24.21
C MET A 1 18.55 -2.04 23.17
N GLY A 2 19.49 -2.24 22.24
CA GLY A 2 19.82 -1.20 21.24
C GLY A 2 18.64 -0.91 20.33
N ASN A 3 18.62 0.28 19.72
CA ASN A 3 17.68 0.67 18.69
C ASN A 3 17.87 -0.23 17.46
N ALA A 4 17.11 -1.34 17.36
CA ALA A 4 17.20 -2.25 16.23
C ALA A 4 16.90 -1.52 14.92
N ASP A 5 17.62 -1.86 13.86
CA ASP A 5 17.35 -1.31 12.53
C ASP A 5 16.16 -2.02 11.88
N PHE A 6 15.60 -1.41 10.84
CA PHE A 6 14.51 -1.99 10.04
C PHE A 6 15.05 -2.52 8.72
N ILE A 7 14.52 -3.66 8.27
CA ILE A 7 14.66 -4.16 6.90
C ILE A 7 13.26 -4.22 6.30
N ILE A 8 13.02 -3.53 5.19
CA ILE A 8 11.73 -3.50 4.51
C ILE A 8 11.85 -4.25 3.19
N CYS A 9 11.11 -5.36 3.09
CA CYS A 9 10.97 -6.12 1.85
C CYS A 9 9.97 -5.41 0.93
N ALA A 10 10.42 -4.84 -0.19
CA ALA A 10 9.56 -4.11 -1.11
C ALA A 10 9.97 -4.37 -2.57
N PRO A 11 9.03 -4.64 -3.50
CA PRO A 11 9.36 -4.85 -4.90
C PRO A 11 9.57 -3.48 -5.57
N LEU A 12 10.72 -2.85 -5.31
CA LEU A 12 10.97 -1.42 -5.58
C LEU A 12 10.82 -1.02 -7.05
N TYR A 13 10.94 -1.96 -7.98
CA TYR A 13 10.65 -1.74 -9.41
C TYR A 13 9.18 -1.39 -9.70
N LEU A 14 8.28 -1.52 -8.71
CA LEU A 14 6.87 -1.15 -8.79
C LEU A 14 6.53 0.16 -8.05
N THR A 15 7.51 0.85 -7.46
CA THR A 15 7.28 2.02 -6.58
C THR A 15 6.43 3.10 -7.24
N PHE A 16 6.63 3.37 -8.53
CA PHE A 16 5.89 4.41 -9.27
C PHE A 16 4.56 3.94 -9.86
N LYS A 17 4.24 2.63 -9.73
CA LYS A 17 3.04 1.99 -10.27
C LYS A 17 2.08 1.44 -9.20
N SER A 18 2.53 1.35 -7.94
CA SER A 18 1.75 0.77 -6.84
C SER A 18 1.87 1.61 -5.59
N ASN A 19 0.72 2.08 -5.08
CA ASN A 19 0.70 2.85 -3.84
C ASN A 19 1.08 2.03 -2.60
N GLY A 20 0.83 0.72 -2.59
CA GLY A 20 1.32 -0.13 -1.50
C GLY A 20 2.85 -0.18 -1.45
N VAL A 21 3.50 -0.23 -2.62
CA VAL A 21 4.98 -0.21 -2.70
C VAL A 21 5.53 1.18 -2.38
N LEU A 22 4.86 2.23 -2.84
CA LEU A 22 5.17 3.61 -2.45
C LEU A 22 5.06 3.80 -0.93
N ALA A 23 4.03 3.23 -0.29
CA ALA A 23 3.87 3.28 1.16
C ALA A 23 5.05 2.62 1.90
N LEU A 24 5.58 1.49 1.40
CA LEU A 24 6.78 0.85 1.95
C LEU A 24 8.03 1.74 1.82
N ALA A 25 8.22 2.38 0.66
CA ALA A 25 9.33 3.32 0.45
C ALA A 25 9.21 4.55 1.37
N ARG A 26 8.01 5.10 1.52
CA ARG A 26 7.72 6.22 2.43
C ARG A 26 7.84 5.84 3.90
N LEU A 27 7.54 4.59 4.25
CA LEU A 27 7.74 4.08 5.60
C LEU A 27 9.23 4.04 5.96
N ALA A 28 10.09 3.61 5.04
CA ALA A 28 11.54 3.64 5.23
C ALA A 28 12.04 5.07 5.52
N GLN A 29 11.59 6.05 4.75
CA GLN A 29 11.93 7.46 4.97
C GLN A 29 11.44 7.98 6.33
N ALA A 30 10.21 7.62 6.72
CA ALA A 30 9.64 8.08 8.00
C ALA A 30 10.38 7.46 9.20
N ILE A 31 10.82 6.21 9.10
CA ILE A 31 11.67 5.55 10.11
C ILE A 31 13.03 6.27 10.26
N GLU A 32 13.67 6.59 9.14
CA GLU A 32 14.92 7.38 9.12
C GLU A 32 14.73 8.77 9.74
N LYS A 33 13.63 9.45 9.40
CA LYS A 33 13.28 10.75 9.99
C LYS A 33 13.03 10.69 11.50
N ALA A 34 12.53 9.55 11.99
CA ALA A 34 12.37 9.28 13.41
C ALA A 34 13.69 8.91 14.12
N GLY A 35 14.83 8.91 13.42
CA GLY A 35 16.16 8.65 13.99
C GLY A 35 16.54 7.18 14.09
N ARG A 36 15.91 6.30 13.30
CA ARG A 36 16.20 4.86 13.21
C ARG A 36 16.70 4.49 11.82
N SER A 37 17.56 3.49 11.70
CA SER A 37 17.99 3.07 10.36
C SER A 37 16.93 2.19 9.70
N ALA A 38 16.65 2.44 8.43
CA ALA A 38 15.81 1.61 7.58
C ALA A 38 16.58 1.21 6.31
N TYR A 39 16.68 -0.09 6.08
CA TYR A 39 17.23 -0.68 4.88
C TYR A 39 16.10 -1.30 4.06
N VAL A 40 16.26 -1.34 2.74
CA VAL A 40 15.30 -1.96 1.82
C VAL A 40 15.97 -3.10 1.07
N CYS A 41 15.23 -4.18 0.86
CA CYS A 41 15.60 -5.24 -0.07
C CYS A 41 14.43 -5.55 -0.98
N THR A 42 14.72 -5.90 -2.24
CA THR A 42 13.66 -6.28 -3.18
C THR A 42 13.49 -7.78 -3.25
N TYR A 43 12.31 -8.21 -3.66
CA TYR A 43 11.96 -9.62 -3.81
C TYR A 43 11.22 -9.83 -5.13
N GLN A 44 11.09 -11.10 -5.50
CA GLN A 44 10.28 -11.57 -6.61
C GLN A 44 9.63 -12.92 -6.26
N PHE A 45 8.72 -13.38 -7.12
CA PHE A 45 8.20 -14.74 -7.06
C PHE A 45 8.83 -15.57 -8.19
N VAL A 46 9.55 -16.63 -7.84
CA VAL A 46 10.11 -17.60 -8.80
C VAL A 46 9.35 -18.90 -8.63
N ASP A 47 8.67 -19.36 -9.67
CA ASP A 47 7.83 -20.57 -9.63
C ASP A 47 6.82 -20.58 -8.47
N GLY A 48 6.23 -19.40 -8.20
CA GLY A 48 5.28 -19.20 -7.10
C GLY A 48 5.90 -19.10 -5.71
N ARG A 49 7.23 -19.17 -5.58
CA ARG A 49 7.96 -19.07 -4.30
C ARG A 49 8.55 -17.69 -4.11
N GLU A 50 8.48 -17.19 -2.88
CA GLU A 50 9.10 -15.93 -2.47
C GLU A 50 10.62 -16.05 -2.50
N SER A 51 11.26 -15.09 -3.14
CA SER A 51 12.72 -15.01 -3.22
C SER A 51 13.18 -13.57 -3.07
N VAL A 52 13.97 -13.31 -2.03
CA VAL A 52 14.62 -12.02 -1.83
C VAL A 52 15.84 -11.93 -2.76
N LEU A 53 15.96 -10.82 -3.48
CA LEU A 53 17.10 -10.55 -4.36
C LEU A 53 18.25 -10.01 -3.51
N ALA A 54 19.10 -10.92 -3.03
CA ALA A 54 20.34 -10.60 -2.32
C ALA A 54 21.44 -10.17 -3.32
N ILE A 55 21.23 -9.03 -3.97
CA ILE A 55 22.10 -8.47 -4.99
C ILE A 55 22.66 -7.14 -4.50
N ASP A 56 23.96 -6.91 -4.71
CA ASP A 56 24.55 -5.58 -4.53
C ASP A 56 24.33 -4.74 -5.80
N TYR A 57 23.30 -3.90 -5.76
CA TYR A 57 22.89 -3.04 -6.87
C TYR A 57 23.95 -2.02 -7.31
N ASP A 58 25.00 -1.78 -6.52
CA ASP A 58 26.09 -0.89 -6.91
C ASP A 58 27.09 -1.56 -7.87
N THR A 59 27.13 -2.90 -7.87
CA THR A 59 28.12 -3.70 -8.62
C THR A 59 27.47 -4.69 -9.58
N TYR A 60 26.16 -4.88 -9.49
CA TYR A 60 25.46 -5.87 -10.28
C TYR A 60 25.37 -5.47 -11.75
N GLU A 61 25.77 -6.40 -12.63
CA GLU A 61 25.65 -6.25 -14.07
C GLU A 61 24.41 -7.01 -14.59
N PRO A 62 23.40 -6.31 -15.14
CA PRO A 62 22.21 -6.95 -15.70
C PRO A 62 22.55 -7.83 -16.92
N LYS A 63 21.97 -9.03 -16.98
CA LYS A 63 22.29 -10.03 -18.02
C LYS A 63 21.52 -9.83 -19.32
N ASN A 64 20.41 -9.09 -19.27
CA ASN A 64 19.53 -8.82 -20.40
C ASN A 64 18.78 -7.49 -20.20
N ASP A 65 18.06 -7.05 -21.22
CA ASP A 65 17.35 -5.75 -21.19
C ASP A 65 16.20 -5.71 -20.19
N ALA A 66 15.52 -6.84 -19.95
CA ALA A 66 14.45 -6.92 -18.96
C ALA A 66 14.98 -6.76 -17.53
N GLU A 67 16.09 -7.44 -17.20
CA GLU A 67 16.79 -7.25 -15.92
C GLU A 67 17.32 -5.82 -15.78
N ARG A 68 17.87 -5.25 -16.85
CA ARG A 68 18.35 -3.86 -16.86
C ARG A 68 17.23 -2.89 -16.51
N GLN A 69 16.06 -3.05 -17.12
CA GLN A 69 14.89 -2.23 -16.82
C GLN A 69 14.45 -2.34 -15.35
N ILE A 70 14.46 -3.54 -14.77
CA ILE A 70 14.13 -3.75 -13.35
C ILE A 70 15.16 -3.04 -12.46
N VAL A 71 16.45 -3.22 -12.72
CA VAL A 71 17.53 -2.58 -11.96
C VAL A 71 17.44 -1.06 -12.05
N ASP A 72 17.18 -0.51 -13.24
CA ASP A 72 17.04 0.93 -13.44
C ASP A 72 15.85 1.50 -12.64
N GLU A 73 14.71 0.82 -12.61
CA GLU A 73 13.54 1.24 -11.81
C GLU A 73 13.80 1.14 -10.31
N VAL A 74 14.51 0.09 -9.84
CA VAL A 74 14.94 -0.02 -8.44
C VAL A 74 15.85 1.14 -8.07
N LEU A 75 16.90 1.40 -8.85
CA LEU A 75 17.85 2.48 -8.61
C LEU A 75 17.20 3.86 -8.71
N ARG A 76 16.21 4.02 -9.59
CA ARG A 76 15.38 5.23 -9.67
C ARG A 76 14.61 5.44 -8.37
N ALA A 77 13.94 4.41 -7.85
CA ALA A 77 13.22 4.51 -6.57
C ALA A 77 14.19 4.85 -5.42
N VAL A 78 15.33 4.15 -5.34
CA VAL A 78 16.38 4.40 -4.35
C VAL A 78 16.83 5.86 -4.35
N ARG A 79 17.16 6.43 -5.51
CA ARG A 79 17.57 7.84 -5.62
C ARG A 79 16.43 8.82 -5.32
N THR A 80 15.22 8.51 -5.76
CA THR A 80 14.06 9.42 -5.61
C THR A 80 13.64 9.54 -4.15
N PHE A 81 13.73 8.45 -3.39
CA PHE A 81 13.29 8.38 -2.01
C PHE A 81 14.45 8.26 -1.01
N ASP A 82 15.70 8.46 -1.45
CA ASP A 82 16.91 8.37 -0.62
C ASP A 82 16.97 7.09 0.24
N LEU A 83 16.69 5.94 -0.39
CA LEU A 83 16.59 4.66 0.31
C LEU A 83 17.96 4.00 0.48
N LYS A 84 18.17 3.32 1.61
CA LYS A 84 19.40 2.53 1.84
C LYS A 84 19.16 1.08 1.45
N MET A 85 19.81 0.60 0.39
CA MET A 85 19.75 -0.83 0.04
C MET A 85 20.45 -1.68 1.12
N LEU A 86 19.84 -2.80 1.49
CA LEU A 86 20.49 -3.80 2.33
C LEU A 86 21.63 -4.46 1.55
N LYS A 87 22.83 -4.50 2.15
CA LYS A 87 24.03 -5.10 1.54
C LYS A 87 24.48 -6.38 2.25
N ASP A 88 24.28 -6.45 3.57
CA ASP A 88 24.64 -7.60 4.39
C ASP A 88 23.39 -8.45 4.67
N PHE A 89 23.27 -9.56 3.96
CA PHE A 89 22.21 -10.56 4.13
C PHE A 89 22.62 -11.71 5.08
N SER A 90 23.66 -11.53 5.89
CA SER A 90 24.02 -12.51 6.91
C SER A 90 22.90 -12.67 7.93
N GLN A 91 22.67 -13.91 8.39
CA GLN A 91 21.64 -14.21 9.38
C GLN A 91 21.82 -13.38 10.66
N ARG A 92 23.08 -13.15 11.07
CA ARG A 92 23.39 -12.29 12.23
C ARG A 92 22.81 -10.89 12.05
N ARG A 93 23.02 -10.25 10.90
CA ARG A 93 22.52 -8.91 10.63
C ARG A 93 20.98 -8.90 10.62
N ILE A 94 20.37 -9.90 9.98
CA ILE A 94 18.92 -10.04 9.89
C ILE A 94 18.29 -10.21 11.29
N ASP A 95 18.89 -11.03 12.16
CA ASP A 95 18.38 -11.30 13.51
C ASP A 95 18.47 -10.10 14.47
N GLU A 96 19.35 -9.14 14.18
CA GLU A 96 19.49 -7.88 14.89
C GLU A 96 18.45 -6.82 14.45
N CYS A 97 17.70 -7.07 13.38
CA CYS A 97 16.75 -6.13 12.79
C CYS A 97 15.27 -6.48 13.07
N TYR A 98 14.38 -5.53 12.82
CA TYR A 98 12.96 -5.77 12.58
C TYR A 98 12.70 -5.88 11.08
N VAL A 99 12.11 -6.99 10.64
CA VAL A 99 11.94 -7.27 9.20
C VAL A 99 10.48 -7.14 8.82
N VAL A 100 10.18 -6.17 7.95
CA VAL A 100 8.84 -5.87 7.43
C VAL A 100 8.60 -6.64 6.14
N TYR A 101 7.57 -7.47 6.13
CA TYR A 101 7.07 -8.16 4.94
C TYR A 101 5.67 -7.66 4.58
N PRO A 102 5.43 -7.23 3.32
CA PRO A 102 4.08 -6.99 2.85
C PRO A 102 3.29 -8.29 2.77
N GLU A 103 1.96 -8.23 2.85
CA GLU A 103 1.07 -9.40 2.90
C GLU A 103 1.20 -10.34 1.70
N VAL A 104 1.64 -9.82 0.55
CA VAL A 104 1.89 -10.65 -0.62
C VAL A 104 3.05 -11.66 -0.39
N MET A 105 3.97 -11.34 0.54
CA MET A 105 4.99 -12.26 1.04
C MET A 105 4.46 -13.01 2.26
N VAL A 106 3.90 -14.20 2.02
CA VAL A 106 3.21 -14.98 3.05
C VAL A 106 4.16 -15.64 4.04
N ASN A 107 5.45 -15.84 3.72
CA ASN A 107 6.43 -16.49 4.59
C ASN A 107 7.47 -15.53 5.18
N ASN A 108 8.27 -16.02 6.12
CA ASN A 108 9.44 -15.32 6.66
C ASN A 108 10.67 -15.61 5.78
N ALA A 109 10.74 -14.98 4.61
CA ALA A 109 11.71 -15.34 3.56
C ALA A 109 13.19 -15.15 3.95
N LEU A 110 13.49 -14.24 4.88
CA LEU A 110 14.83 -14.02 5.43
C LEU A 110 15.10 -14.82 6.72
N ASN A 111 14.17 -15.68 7.15
CA ASN A 111 14.25 -16.39 8.44
C ASN A 111 14.51 -15.45 9.62
N ALA A 112 13.93 -14.26 9.60
CA ALA A 112 14.17 -13.23 10.60
C ALA A 112 13.56 -13.60 11.96
N ARG A 113 14.24 -13.21 13.03
CA ARG A 113 13.74 -13.40 14.40
C ARG A 113 12.56 -12.51 14.79
N ASN A 114 12.55 -11.26 14.30
CA ASN A 114 11.56 -10.25 14.64
C ASN A 114 10.83 -9.83 13.36
N VAL A 115 9.61 -10.33 13.19
CA VAL A 115 8.85 -10.23 11.94
C VAL A 115 7.70 -9.24 12.10
N ILE A 116 7.63 -8.27 11.20
CA ILE A 116 6.51 -7.35 11.05
C ILE A 116 5.74 -7.76 9.78
N ARG A 117 4.46 -8.12 9.93
CA ARG A 117 3.55 -8.43 8.83
C ARG A 117 2.75 -7.19 8.49
N TYR A 118 3.03 -6.59 7.33
CA TYR A 118 2.37 -5.38 6.88
C TYR A 118 1.25 -5.71 5.88
N PHE A 119 0.00 -5.64 6.33
CA PHE A 119 -1.18 -5.81 5.51
C PHE A 119 -1.48 -4.52 4.72
N LEU A 120 -1.09 -4.48 3.45
CA LEU A 120 -1.41 -3.40 2.50
C LEU A 120 -2.70 -3.68 1.72
N ASN A 121 -3.30 -4.86 1.91
CA ASN A 121 -4.54 -5.31 1.30
C ASN A 121 -5.22 -6.36 2.19
N LYS A 122 -6.46 -6.75 1.87
CA LYS A 122 -7.18 -7.83 2.56
C LYS A 122 -6.40 -9.13 2.45
N ASP A 123 -6.30 -9.86 3.55
CA ASP A 123 -5.70 -11.20 3.55
C ASP A 123 -6.46 -12.12 2.58
N ASN A 124 -5.71 -12.91 1.80
CA ASN A 124 -6.28 -13.80 0.81
C ASN A 124 -6.59 -15.16 1.44
N PRO A 125 -7.85 -15.57 1.61
CA PRO A 125 -8.17 -16.84 2.26
C PRO A 125 -7.61 -18.08 1.53
N ALA A 126 -7.38 -17.99 0.22
CA ALA A 126 -6.79 -19.07 -0.57
C ALA A 126 -5.27 -19.20 -0.37
N ARG A 127 -4.62 -18.14 0.13
CA ARG A 127 -3.18 -18.10 0.40
C ARG A 127 -2.91 -17.14 1.56
N PRO A 128 -3.33 -17.52 2.79
CA PRO A 128 -3.26 -16.61 3.93
C PRO A 128 -1.80 -16.33 4.31
N VAL A 129 -1.55 -15.14 4.86
CA VAL A 129 -0.25 -14.80 5.42
C VAL A 129 0.07 -15.75 6.59
N ASN A 130 1.27 -16.33 6.61
CA ASN A 130 1.74 -17.14 7.71
C ASN A 130 2.21 -16.24 8.87
N VAL A 131 1.25 -15.76 9.66
CA VAL A 131 1.48 -14.93 10.84
C VAL A 131 1.97 -15.80 11.99
N GLY A 132 3.21 -15.59 12.43
CA GLY A 132 3.77 -16.23 13.61
C GLY A 132 3.19 -15.68 14.91
N GLU A 133 3.23 -16.47 15.99
CA GLU A 133 2.68 -16.07 17.31
C GLU A 133 3.30 -14.80 17.89
N ARG A 134 4.54 -14.47 17.47
CA ARG A 134 5.29 -13.30 17.93
C ARG A 134 5.38 -12.20 16.87
N ASP A 135 4.73 -12.37 15.72
CA ASP A 135 4.79 -11.39 14.65
C ASP A 135 4.06 -10.10 15.07
N PHE A 136 4.61 -8.95 14.69
CA PHE A 136 3.92 -7.68 14.82
C PHE A 136 3.06 -7.44 13.58
N ILE A 137 1.75 -7.45 13.76
CA ILE A 137 0.76 -7.12 12.73
C ILE A 137 0.65 -5.60 12.55
N LEU A 138 1.17 -5.09 11.44
CA LEU A 138 0.99 -3.73 10.94
C LEU A 138 -0.04 -3.75 9.82
N THR A 139 -0.91 -2.75 9.73
CA THR A 139 -1.90 -2.69 8.64
C THR A 139 -1.96 -1.30 8.04
N HIS A 140 -2.25 -1.18 6.75
CA HIS A 140 -2.44 0.12 6.10
C HIS A 140 -3.78 0.70 6.52
N SER A 141 -4.81 -0.13 6.61
CA SER A 141 -6.12 0.24 7.12
C SER A 141 -6.61 -0.74 8.18
N LYS A 142 -7.35 -0.25 9.17
CA LYS A 142 -8.00 -1.06 10.20
C LYS A 142 -8.99 -2.08 9.64
N VAL A 143 -9.40 -1.93 8.37
CA VAL A 143 -10.35 -2.84 7.71
C VAL A 143 -9.67 -4.01 7.00
N MET A 144 -8.34 -3.97 6.85
CA MET A 144 -7.58 -5.03 6.18
C MET A 144 -7.26 -6.23 7.08
N HIS A 145 -7.19 -6.01 8.40
CA HIS A 145 -6.93 -7.05 9.38
C HIS A 145 -7.70 -6.76 10.69
N PRO A 146 -8.38 -7.73 11.30
CA PRO A 146 -9.29 -7.48 12.43
C PRO A 146 -8.58 -7.04 13.72
N ASN A 147 -7.35 -7.52 13.95
CA ASN A 147 -6.60 -7.25 15.19
C ASN A 147 -5.18 -6.75 14.88
N PRO A 148 -5.01 -5.53 14.34
CA PRO A 148 -3.69 -4.97 14.10
C PRO A 148 -3.08 -4.43 15.41
N HIS A 149 -1.76 -4.50 15.55
CA HIS A 149 -1.05 -3.83 16.65
C HIS A 149 -0.89 -2.33 16.37
N HIS A 150 -0.81 -1.94 15.10
CA HIS A 150 -0.78 -0.55 14.66
C HIS A 150 -1.38 -0.40 13.25
N VAL A 151 -1.96 0.77 12.97
CA VAL A 151 -2.50 1.14 11.65
C VAL A 151 -1.65 2.29 11.09
N SER A 152 -0.96 2.04 9.98
CA SER A 152 -0.13 3.02 9.27
C SER A 152 -0.79 3.39 7.94
N TYR A 153 -1.80 4.25 7.99
CA TYR A 153 -2.54 4.64 6.80
C TYR A 153 -1.76 5.62 5.93
N PHE A 154 -1.38 5.15 4.75
CA PHE A 154 -0.70 5.95 3.73
C PHE A 154 -1.74 6.58 2.80
N GLY A 155 -1.99 7.88 2.97
CA GLY A 155 -3.01 8.63 2.24
C GLY A 155 -2.50 9.58 1.16
N ASP A 156 -1.22 9.49 0.78
CA ASP A 156 -0.60 10.45 -0.14
C ASP A 156 -1.28 10.43 -1.52
N VAL A 157 -1.67 11.62 -2.00
CA VAL A 157 -2.32 11.81 -3.29
C VAL A 157 -1.34 12.53 -4.20
N ASN A 158 -1.03 11.93 -5.35
CA ASN A 158 -0.10 12.56 -6.27
C ASN A 158 -0.67 13.92 -6.75
N PRO A 159 0.10 15.03 -6.66
CA PRO A 159 -0.40 16.37 -6.98
C PRO A 159 -0.90 16.57 -8.41
N LEU A 160 -0.57 15.66 -9.34
CA LEU A 160 -1.13 15.67 -10.70
C LEU A 160 -2.65 15.47 -10.69
N PHE A 161 -3.19 14.76 -9.70
CA PHE A 161 -4.61 14.50 -9.56
C PHE A 161 -5.24 15.60 -8.70
N HIS A 162 -5.93 16.52 -9.38
CA HIS A 162 -6.57 17.67 -8.75
C HIS A 162 -7.76 18.13 -9.59
N SER A 163 -8.66 18.90 -9.00
CA SER A 163 -9.85 19.48 -9.68
C SER A 163 -9.65 20.93 -10.14
N ASN A 164 -8.47 21.52 -9.95
CA ASN A 164 -8.20 22.89 -10.42
C ASN A 164 -8.44 23.04 -11.93
N GLY A 165 -9.31 23.99 -12.29
CA GLY A 165 -9.64 24.31 -13.67
C GLY A 165 -10.51 23.26 -14.39
N THR A 166 -11.15 22.35 -13.65
CA THR A 166 -12.09 21.38 -14.25
C THR A 166 -13.53 21.88 -14.17
N TYR A 167 -14.36 21.46 -15.12
CA TYR A 167 -15.80 21.67 -15.03
C TYR A 167 -16.40 20.82 -13.90
N PRO A 168 -17.52 21.22 -13.27
CA PRO A 168 -18.33 20.33 -12.45
C PRO A 168 -18.64 19.01 -13.15
N ALA A 169 -18.72 17.90 -12.41
CA ALA A 169 -18.94 16.57 -12.99
C ALA A 169 -20.19 16.51 -13.88
N GLU A 170 -21.27 17.20 -13.49
CA GLU A 170 -22.53 17.29 -14.25
C GLU A 170 -22.39 17.86 -15.67
N HIS A 171 -21.33 18.61 -15.95
CA HIS A 171 -21.08 19.21 -17.28
C HIS A 171 -20.08 18.42 -18.12
N ARG A 172 -19.44 17.40 -17.53
CA ARG A 172 -18.47 16.53 -18.22
C ARG A 172 -19.21 15.44 -19.01
N GLN A 173 -18.64 15.05 -20.15
CA GLN A 173 -19.27 14.12 -21.10
C GLN A 173 -18.55 12.77 -21.21
N MET A 174 -17.32 12.67 -20.72
CA MET A 174 -16.54 11.44 -20.79
C MET A 174 -16.76 10.62 -19.53
N ASP A 175 -17.06 9.34 -19.69
CA ASP A 175 -17.09 8.36 -18.61
C ASP A 175 -15.99 7.31 -18.84
N ILE A 176 -15.45 6.75 -17.75
CA ILE A 176 -14.31 5.82 -17.79
C ILE A 176 -14.70 4.53 -17.09
N THR A 177 -14.25 3.38 -17.61
CA THR A 177 -14.28 2.11 -16.89
C THR A 177 -12.87 1.64 -16.53
N TYR A 178 -12.70 1.16 -15.29
CA TYR A 178 -11.50 0.46 -14.82
C TYR A 178 -11.86 -0.82 -14.05
N ILE A 179 -11.59 -1.98 -14.64
CA ILE A 179 -11.91 -3.28 -14.00
C ILE A 179 -10.93 -3.63 -12.87
N GLY A 180 -9.64 -3.36 -13.06
CA GLY A 180 -8.60 -3.60 -12.05
C GLY A 180 -8.62 -5.01 -11.47
N LYS A 181 -8.51 -5.12 -10.14
CA LYS A 181 -8.55 -6.40 -9.41
C LYS A 181 -9.92 -7.11 -9.48
N GLY A 182 -11.00 -6.41 -9.85
CA GLY A 182 -12.33 -7.00 -9.99
C GLY A 182 -12.38 -8.20 -10.93
N ALA A 183 -11.51 -8.24 -11.94
CA ALA A 183 -11.40 -9.38 -12.86
C ALA A 183 -11.09 -10.71 -12.13
N LEU A 184 -10.45 -10.65 -10.95
CA LEU A 184 -10.18 -11.83 -10.12
C LEU A 184 -11.41 -12.34 -9.37
N TYR A 185 -12.45 -11.51 -9.25
CA TYR A 185 -13.66 -11.76 -8.47
C TYR A 185 -14.91 -11.92 -9.35
N GLY A 186 -14.74 -12.06 -10.67
CA GLY A 186 -15.85 -12.21 -11.61
C GLY A 186 -16.62 -10.91 -11.87
N ALA A 187 -15.94 -9.76 -11.71
CA ALA A 187 -16.51 -8.44 -11.94
C ALA A 187 -17.17 -8.27 -13.33
N PRO A 188 -18.13 -7.33 -13.44
CA PRO A 188 -18.89 -7.10 -14.68
C PRO A 188 -18.01 -6.64 -15.86
N GLU A 189 -18.57 -6.79 -17.06
CA GLU A 189 -17.97 -6.30 -18.29
C GLU A 189 -17.87 -4.77 -18.32
N VAL A 190 -17.13 -4.26 -19.32
CA VAL A 190 -16.95 -2.83 -19.53
C VAL A 190 -18.30 -2.14 -19.74
N VAL A 191 -18.53 -1.01 -19.05
CA VAL A 191 -19.77 -0.24 -19.22
C VAL A 191 -19.84 0.32 -20.65
N PRO A 192 -20.91 0.05 -21.41
CA PRO A 192 -21.03 0.54 -22.78
C PRO A 192 -20.90 2.06 -22.88
N GLY A 193 -20.18 2.55 -23.89
CA GLY A 193 -19.99 3.98 -24.13
C GLY A 193 -18.92 4.65 -23.26
N THR A 194 -18.23 3.90 -22.39
CA THR A 194 -17.13 4.43 -21.57
C THR A 194 -15.76 4.17 -22.21
N VAL A 195 -14.77 4.96 -21.81
CA VAL A 195 -13.37 4.72 -22.16
C VAL A 195 -12.78 3.71 -21.18
N LEU A 196 -12.33 2.55 -21.67
CA LEU A 196 -11.65 1.56 -20.84
C LEU A 196 -10.21 1.99 -20.55
N ILE A 197 -9.87 2.19 -19.28
CA ILE A 197 -8.47 2.29 -18.83
C ILE A 197 -7.99 0.97 -18.23
N THR A 198 -6.68 0.76 -18.23
CA THR A 198 -6.03 -0.45 -17.69
C THR A 198 -4.85 -0.06 -16.81
N ARG A 199 -4.18 -1.05 -16.22
CA ARG A 199 -2.99 -0.79 -15.40
C ARG A 199 -1.78 -0.27 -16.21
N GLU A 200 -1.77 -0.49 -17.52
CA GLU A 200 -0.69 -0.03 -18.41
C GLU A 200 -1.15 1.06 -19.40
N TRP A 201 -2.44 1.44 -19.38
CA TRP A 201 -2.97 2.51 -20.22
C TRP A 201 -3.98 3.39 -19.47
N PRO A 202 -3.86 4.72 -19.51
CA PRO A 202 -2.87 5.52 -20.26
C PRO A 202 -1.43 5.34 -19.75
N ALA A 203 -0.46 5.68 -20.59
CA ALA A 203 0.94 5.31 -20.38
C ALA A 203 1.65 6.14 -19.28
N SER A 204 1.10 7.30 -18.92
CA SER A 204 1.68 8.18 -17.90
C SER A 204 0.64 8.67 -16.89
N LYS A 205 1.10 9.04 -15.68
CA LYS A 205 0.23 9.61 -14.64
C LYS A 205 -0.37 10.95 -15.07
N GLU A 206 0.33 11.74 -15.87
CA GLU A 206 -0.15 13.01 -16.42
C GLU A 206 -1.31 12.78 -17.38
N GLN A 207 -1.20 11.79 -18.28
CA GLN A 207 -2.29 11.40 -19.18
C GLN A 207 -3.49 10.89 -18.39
N LEU A 208 -3.27 10.05 -17.37
CA LEU A 208 -4.33 9.57 -16.49
C LEU A 208 -5.03 10.71 -15.77
N ALA A 209 -4.29 11.66 -15.20
CA ALA A 209 -4.84 12.82 -14.53
C ALA A 209 -5.65 13.72 -15.48
N ILE A 210 -5.20 13.93 -16.73
CA ILE A 210 -5.98 14.65 -17.74
C ILE A 210 -7.30 13.93 -18.02
N MET A 211 -7.26 12.60 -18.18
CA MET A 211 -8.47 11.81 -18.42
C MET A 211 -9.44 11.92 -17.23
N LEU A 212 -8.96 11.68 -16.00
CA LEU A 212 -9.81 11.75 -14.80
C LEU A 212 -10.40 13.14 -14.56
N ARG A 213 -9.67 14.22 -14.89
CA ARG A 213 -10.19 15.60 -14.81
C ARG A 213 -11.32 15.92 -15.80
N ASN A 214 -11.39 15.18 -16.90
CA ASN A 214 -12.46 15.29 -17.90
C ASN A 214 -13.55 14.21 -17.71
N CYS A 215 -13.36 13.30 -16.75
CA CYS A 215 -14.27 12.22 -16.47
C CYS A 215 -15.43 12.69 -15.57
N ARG A 216 -16.66 12.33 -15.93
CA ARG A 216 -17.86 12.49 -15.09
C ARG A 216 -17.99 11.30 -14.15
N PHE A 217 -18.27 10.10 -14.68
CA PHE A 217 -18.36 8.86 -13.90
C PHE A 217 -17.14 7.96 -14.14
N PHE A 218 -16.50 7.59 -13.05
CA PHE A 218 -15.41 6.63 -13.02
C PHE A 218 -15.94 5.28 -12.54
N TYR A 219 -16.39 4.45 -13.48
CA TYR A 219 -16.88 3.11 -13.21
C TYR A 219 -15.72 2.19 -12.86
N THR A 220 -15.81 1.50 -11.73
CA THR A 220 -14.75 0.60 -11.29
C THR A 220 -15.26 -0.69 -10.67
N ALA A 221 -14.49 -1.76 -10.84
CA ALA A 221 -14.65 -3.01 -10.09
C ALA A 221 -13.45 -3.27 -9.17
N ASP A 222 -12.68 -2.23 -8.85
CA ASP A 222 -11.55 -2.31 -7.94
C ASP A 222 -11.78 -1.34 -6.77
N ALA A 223 -12.66 -1.74 -5.86
CA ALA A 223 -13.17 -0.87 -4.81
C ALA A 223 -12.10 -0.33 -3.84
N CYS A 224 -11.07 -1.12 -3.55
CA CYS A 224 -9.95 -0.71 -2.70
C CYS A 224 -8.69 -0.48 -3.55
N SER A 225 -8.73 0.61 -4.33
CA SER A 225 -7.64 1.09 -5.17
C SER A 225 -7.43 2.59 -4.96
N ASN A 226 -6.16 3.03 -4.93
CA ASN A 226 -5.84 4.44 -4.87
C ASN A 226 -6.36 5.21 -6.09
N LEU A 227 -6.59 4.52 -7.21
CA LEU A 227 -7.14 5.15 -8.40
C LEU A 227 -8.54 5.74 -8.16
N ASN A 228 -9.30 5.21 -7.19
CA ASN A 228 -10.58 5.77 -6.78
C ASN A 228 -10.38 7.12 -6.07
N VAL A 229 -9.37 7.21 -5.20
CA VAL A 229 -8.99 8.46 -4.52
C VAL A 229 -8.46 9.49 -5.54
N GLU A 230 -7.67 9.06 -6.53
CA GLU A 230 -7.19 9.93 -7.62
C GLU A 230 -8.32 10.42 -8.53
N ALA A 231 -9.30 9.57 -8.85
CA ALA A 231 -10.50 9.97 -9.58
C ALA A 231 -11.31 11.00 -8.78
N LEU A 232 -11.49 10.75 -7.48
CA LEU A 232 -12.15 11.66 -6.56
C LEU A 232 -11.40 13.00 -6.44
N ALA A 233 -10.06 13.01 -6.43
CA ALA A 233 -9.25 14.23 -6.38
C ALA A 233 -9.44 15.11 -7.63
N CYS A 234 -9.62 14.46 -8.78
CA CYS A 234 -9.98 15.10 -10.06
C CYS A 234 -11.45 15.54 -10.16
N GLY A 235 -12.27 15.25 -9.13
CA GLY A 235 -13.70 15.55 -9.11
C GLY A 235 -14.54 14.67 -10.04
N ALA A 236 -14.00 13.53 -10.48
CA ALA A 236 -14.83 12.49 -11.08
C ALA A 236 -15.60 11.75 -9.98
N ILE A 237 -16.73 11.15 -10.33
CA ILE A 237 -17.59 10.43 -9.41
C ILE A 237 -17.27 8.94 -9.51
N PRO A 238 -16.63 8.31 -8.51
CA PRO A 238 -16.42 6.87 -8.53
C PRO A 238 -17.77 6.15 -8.45
N ALA A 239 -17.97 5.18 -9.34
CA ALA A 239 -19.16 4.33 -9.40
C ALA A 239 -18.71 2.87 -9.29
N PHE A 240 -18.90 2.29 -8.11
CA PHE A 240 -18.44 0.93 -7.81
C PHE A 240 -19.46 -0.06 -8.36
N MET A 241 -19.03 -0.78 -9.38
CA MET A 241 -19.81 -1.82 -10.04
C MET A 241 -19.74 -3.14 -9.28
N ASP A 242 -18.60 -3.39 -8.64
CA ASP A 242 -18.36 -4.53 -7.77
C ASP A 242 -17.41 -4.13 -6.63
N ASN A 243 -17.70 -4.64 -5.44
CA ASN A 243 -16.90 -4.38 -4.25
C ASN A 243 -15.91 -5.51 -3.93
N GLY A 244 -16.00 -6.67 -4.57
CA GLY A 244 -15.25 -7.87 -4.22
C GLY A 244 -13.75 -7.60 -4.04
N PRO A 245 -13.12 -8.07 -2.93
CA PRO A 245 -13.64 -8.90 -1.84
C PRO A 245 -14.16 -8.09 -0.62
N TRP A 246 -14.47 -6.81 -0.80
CA TRP A 246 -14.83 -5.87 0.26
C TRP A 246 -16.34 -5.76 0.45
N ARG A 247 -16.73 -5.39 1.67
CA ARG A 247 -18.10 -4.97 2.01
C ARG A 247 -18.19 -3.46 2.08
N ASP A 248 -19.39 -2.91 1.87
CA ASP A 248 -19.60 -1.46 1.94
C ASP A 248 -19.24 -0.90 3.32
N GLU A 249 -19.50 -1.64 4.40
CA GLU A 249 -19.12 -1.23 5.76
C GLU A 249 -17.60 -1.21 5.96
N GLU A 250 -16.86 -2.07 5.24
CA GLU A 250 -15.40 -2.07 5.28
C GLU A 250 -14.84 -0.87 4.50
N ILE A 251 -15.40 -0.57 3.33
CA ILE A 251 -15.00 0.59 2.53
C ILE A 251 -15.32 1.89 3.27
N ASP A 252 -16.53 2.02 3.82
CA ASP A 252 -16.97 3.21 4.55
C ASP A 252 -16.32 3.33 5.93
N GLY A 253 -15.84 2.20 6.46
CA GLY A 253 -15.16 2.11 7.73
C GLY A 253 -13.71 2.56 7.67
N ALA A 254 -13.10 2.76 6.51
CA ALA A 254 -11.68 3.13 6.37
C ALA A 254 -11.32 4.47 7.06
N GLU A 255 -10.03 4.76 7.14
CA GLU A 255 -9.46 5.86 7.92
C GLU A 255 -10.04 7.24 7.58
N PRO A 256 -10.12 7.67 6.31
CA PRO A 256 -10.71 8.97 5.98
C PRO A 256 -12.23 9.02 6.17
N GLY A 257 -12.86 7.90 6.52
CA GLY A 257 -14.30 7.74 6.69
C GLY A 257 -15.00 7.30 5.40
N LYS A 258 -16.31 7.56 5.35
CA LYS A 258 -17.19 7.14 4.25
C LYS A 258 -16.66 7.62 2.89
N PHE A 259 -16.37 6.68 2.00
CA PHE A 259 -15.84 6.99 0.67
C PHE A 259 -16.97 7.51 -0.25
N PRO A 260 -16.88 8.73 -0.81
CA PRO A 260 -17.89 9.27 -1.72
C PRO A 260 -17.91 8.48 -3.04
N ARG A 261 -18.99 7.73 -3.27
CA ARG A 261 -19.17 6.91 -4.48
C ARG A 261 -20.65 6.63 -4.74
N LEU A 262 -20.93 6.17 -5.97
CA LEU A 262 -22.13 5.43 -6.31
C LEU A 262 -21.89 3.93 -6.15
N TYR A 263 -22.92 3.19 -5.77
CA TYR A 263 -22.97 1.72 -5.76
C TYR A 263 -24.41 1.25 -5.89
N ALA A 264 -24.62 -0.04 -6.10
CA ALA A 264 -25.95 -0.61 -6.30
C ALA A 264 -26.91 -0.25 -5.15
N GLY A 265 -28.10 0.25 -5.51
CA GLY A 265 -29.14 0.64 -4.55
C GLY A 265 -29.10 2.10 -4.07
N ILE A 266 -28.12 2.91 -4.50
CA ILE A 266 -28.18 4.36 -4.31
C ILE A 266 -29.07 5.00 -5.40
N GLU A 267 -30.06 5.78 -4.98
CA GLU A 267 -30.80 6.68 -5.85
C GLU A 267 -30.17 8.08 -5.84
N ALA A 268 -29.88 8.62 -7.03
CA ALA A 268 -29.40 9.99 -7.19
C ALA A 268 -30.60 10.95 -7.16
N GLY A 269 -30.73 11.72 -6.08
CA GLY A 269 -31.73 12.79 -5.95
C GLY A 269 -31.39 14.02 -6.81
N GLU A 270 -32.30 15.00 -6.83
CA GLU A 270 -32.11 16.27 -7.57
C GLU A 270 -30.86 17.04 -7.12
N ASP A 271 -30.44 16.87 -5.86
CA ASP A 271 -29.29 17.52 -5.24
C ASP A 271 -28.01 16.66 -5.24
N PHE A 272 -28.00 15.55 -5.99
CA PHE A 272 -26.93 14.55 -5.98
C PHE A 272 -25.53 15.15 -6.15
N TYR A 273 -25.31 15.99 -7.16
CA TYR A 273 -24.00 16.57 -7.43
C TYR A 273 -23.50 17.49 -6.30
N ALA A 274 -24.39 18.28 -5.70
CA ALA A 274 -24.04 19.14 -4.58
C ALA A 274 -23.62 18.32 -3.36
N ARG A 275 -24.41 17.30 -3.00
CA ARG A 275 -24.10 16.39 -1.89
C ARG A 275 -22.83 15.59 -2.11
N PHE A 276 -22.56 15.18 -3.34
CA PHE A 276 -21.31 14.51 -3.70
C PHE A 276 -20.10 15.43 -3.47
N GLU A 277 -20.17 16.69 -3.91
CA GLU A 277 -19.07 17.65 -3.72
C GLU A 277 -18.83 17.97 -2.24
N GLU A 278 -19.88 18.07 -1.42
CA GLU A 278 -19.75 18.20 0.04
C GLU A 278 -19.04 16.98 0.66
N ALA A 279 -19.50 15.77 0.32
CA ALA A 279 -18.89 14.53 0.82
C ALA A 279 -17.44 14.38 0.36
N ARG A 280 -17.13 14.79 -0.88
CA ARG A 280 -15.78 14.82 -1.45
C ARG A 280 -14.87 15.77 -0.70
N ALA A 281 -15.33 16.99 -0.42
CA ALA A 281 -14.56 17.97 0.35
C ALA A 281 -14.26 17.44 1.75
N GLN A 282 -15.26 16.87 2.44
CA GLN A 282 -15.08 16.28 3.77
C GLN A 282 -14.09 15.11 3.77
N TYR A 283 -14.15 14.23 2.76
CA TYR A 283 -13.22 13.11 2.62
C TYR A 283 -11.77 13.59 2.53
N PHE A 284 -11.49 14.61 1.71
CA PHE A 284 -10.13 15.16 1.58
C PHE A 284 -9.67 15.95 2.80
N GLU A 285 -10.59 16.61 3.52
CA GLU A 285 -10.27 17.22 4.80
C GLU A 285 -9.80 16.17 5.82
N ASN A 286 -10.49 15.04 5.91
CA ASN A 286 -10.10 13.93 6.78
C ASN A 286 -8.78 13.30 6.32
N LEU A 287 -8.63 13.07 5.01
CA LEU A 287 -7.43 12.48 4.42
C LEU A 287 -6.17 13.32 4.72
N ARG A 288 -6.28 14.64 4.68
CA ARG A 288 -5.17 15.56 4.96
C ARG A 288 -4.57 15.33 6.35
N GLY A 289 -5.39 15.03 7.36
CA GLY A 289 -4.90 14.69 8.70
C GLY A 289 -3.98 13.47 8.71
N TYR A 290 -4.26 12.47 7.87
CA TYR A 290 -3.41 11.28 7.73
C TYR A 290 -2.15 11.56 6.92
N ILE A 291 -2.23 12.40 5.88
CA ILE A 291 -1.05 12.83 5.10
C ILE A 291 -0.08 13.59 6.01
N ASP A 292 -0.59 14.60 6.72
CA ASP A 292 0.22 15.44 7.60
C ASP A 292 0.73 14.67 8.84
N GLY A 293 -0.03 13.68 9.30
CA GLY A 293 0.28 12.83 10.44
C GLY A 293 1.19 11.63 10.16
N TRP A 294 1.57 11.38 8.90
CA TRP A 294 2.31 10.17 8.50
C TRP A 294 3.57 9.91 9.33
N ASP A 295 4.43 10.92 9.47
CA ASP A 295 5.70 10.77 10.19
C ASP A 295 5.50 10.55 11.70
N ALA A 296 4.51 11.20 12.29
CA ALA A 296 4.17 11.00 13.70
C ALA A 296 3.58 9.60 13.94
N GLY A 297 2.73 9.11 13.01
CA GLY A 297 2.21 7.75 13.04
C GLY A 297 3.32 6.70 12.91
N ALA A 298 4.30 6.93 12.02
CA ALA A 298 5.47 6.06 11.90
C ALA A 298 6.31 6.03 13.20
N ALA A 299 6.49 7.17 13.87
CA ALA A 299 7.17 7.23 15.16
C ALA A 299 6.41 6.43 16.24
N GLU A 300 5.09 6.57 16.32
CA GLU A 300 4.25 5.77 17.23
C GLU A 300 4.33 4.26 16.91
N MET A 301 4.35 3.90 15.62
CA MET A 301 4.53 2.52 15.17
C MET A 301 5.85 1.94 15.70
N ILE A 302 6.95 2.67 15.57
CA ILE A 302 8.28 2.24 16.04
C ILE A 302 8.26 1.96 17.55
N GLU A 303 7.66 2.84 18.35
CA GLU A 303 7.55 2.64 19.80
C GLU A 303 6.73 1.39 20.16
N LYS A 304 5.66 1.10 19.41
CA LYS A 304 4.85 -0.12 19.62
C LYS A 304 5.62 -1.37 19.20
N VAL A 305 6.38 -1.31 18.11
CA VAL A 305 7.24 -2.39 17.64
C VAL A 305 8.32 -2.72 18.67
N ASP A 306 9.04 -1.71 19.17
CA ASP A 306 10.09 -1.88 20.18
C ASP A 306 9.53 -2.58 21.43
N ARG A 307 8.37 -2.11 21.91
CA ARG A 307 7.67 -2.67 23.07
C ARG A 307 7.26 -4.12 22.85
N HIS A 308 6.60 -4.40 21.72
CA HIS A 308 6.13 -5.74 21.37
C HIS A 308 7.27 -6.76 21.38
N PHE A 309 8.40 -6.45 20.75
CA PHE A 309 9.53 -7.38 20.71
C PHE A 309 10.31 -7.46 22.01
N ALA A 310 10.35 -6.39 22.81
CA ALA A 310 10.96 -6.41 24.15
C ALA A 310 10.17 -7.32 25.12
N GLU A 311 8.85 -7.20 25.16
CA GLU A 311 7.97 -8.04 25.99
C GLU A 311 8.07 -9.51 25.59
N ASN A 312 8.10 -9.79 24.29
CA ASN A 312 8.23 -11.15 23.75
C ASN A 312 9.65 -11.73 23.82
N ALA A 313 10.65 -10.98 24.28
CA ALA A 313 12.03 -11.48 24.47
C ALA A 313 12.24 -12.09 25.87
N GLN A 314 11.51 -11.63 26.89
CA GLN A 314 11.67 -12.09 28.28
C GLN A 314 11.30 -13.58 28.50
N PRO A 315 10.21 -14.12 27.91
CA PRO A 315 9.85 -15.53 28.08
C PRO A 315 10.88 -16.50 27.49
N LEU A 316 11.56 -16.11 26.40
CA LEU A 316 12.61 -16.92 25.75
C LEU A 316 13.87 -17.03 26.61
N ALA A 317 14.27 -15.94 27.25
CA ALA A 317 15.42 -15.95 28.16
C ALA A 317 15.14 -16.83 29.39
N GLN A 318 13.91 -16.80 29.92
CA GLN A 318 13.49 -17.65 31.04
C GLN A 318 13.34 -19.13 30.63
N ALA A 319 12.72 -19.43 29.49
CA ALA A 319 12.58 -20.80 28.99
C ALA A 319 13.94 -21.43 28.60
N ALA A 320 14.84 -20.66 27.98
CA ALA A 320 16.19 -21.12 27.67
C ALA A 320 17.04 -21.33 28.94
N ALA A 321 16.89 -20.46 29.96
CA ALA A 321 17.55 -20.64 31.24
C ALA A 321 17.06 -21.89 31.99
N LEU A 322 15.75 -22.18 31.93
CA LEU A 322 15.16 -23.37 32.56
C LEU A 322 15.48 -24.67 31.81
N GLY A 323 15.60 -24.63 30.48
CA GLY A 323 16.00 -25.78 29.65
C GLY A 323 17.50 -26.11 29.67
N ALA A 324 18.36 -25.15 30.04
CA ALA A 324 19.79 -25.38 30.22
C ALA A 324 20.16 -25.92 31.63
N THR A 325 19.19 -25.97 32.54
CA THR A 325 19.34 -26.52 33.91
C THR A 325 18.80 -27.95 34.07
N ALA A 326 18.45 -28.62 32.97
CA ALA A 326 17.99 -30.01 32.95
C ALA A 326 19.02 -30.93 32.29
#